data_AF-A0A118DQR1-F1
#
_entry.id   AF-A0A118DQR1-F1
#
_cell.length_a   1.000
_cell.length_b   1.000
_cell.length_c   1.000
_cell.angle_alpha   90.00
_cell.angle_beta   90.00
_cell.angle_gamma   90.00
#
_symmetry.space_group_name_H-M   'P 1'
#
loop_
_entity.id
_entity.type
_entity.pdbx_description
1 polymer ?
#
loop_
_entity_poly.entity_id
_entity_poly.type
_entity_poly.pdbx_seq_one_letter_code
_entity_poly.pdbx_strand_id
1 'polypeptide(L)'
;MRAPVANAACRQRRDTRIRQRALRAVLTLAAIAAGLGLPHTGAAEIRCGWLENPTPGNWWLTDRHGSWTLSVMGGPEAEGMDRLPDIADDQYVQTNGHHGYGCACLTVVSHKRTQRIVKVLKARQLPLSACRRDERLNEPSRE
;
A
#
# COMPACT_ATOMS: atom_id res chain seq x y z
N MET A 1 36.23 6.37 -88.88
CA MET A 1 35.95 7.27 -87.74
C MET A 1 35.69 6.42 -86.50
N ARG A 2 36.63 6.36 -85.56
CA ARG A 2 36.50 5.67 -84.26
C ARG A 2 36.64 6.72 -83.17
N ALA A 3 35.64 6.83 -82.30
CA ALA A 3 35.71 7.59 -81.06
C ALA A 3 35.92 6.63 -79.87
N PRO A 4 36.61 7.06 -78.80
CA PRO A 4 37.08 6.17 -77.74
C PRO A 4 36.07 5.94 -76.61
N VAL A 5 36.23 4.80 -75.97
CA VAL A 5 35.56 4.35 -74.74
C VAL A 5 36.19 5.09 -73.54
N ALA A 6 35.37 5.67 -72.66
CA ALA A 6 35.82 6.27 -71.39
C ALA A 6 35.20 5.54 -70.18
N ASN A 7 36.08 5.21 -69.24
CA ASN A 7 35.93 4.32 -68.10
C ASN A 7 34.99 4.80 -66.98
N ALA A 8 34.22 3.86 -66.42
CA ALA A 8 33.20 4.02 -65.38
C ALA A 8 33.73 4.20 -63.93
N ALA A 9 34.99 4.60 -63.72
CA ALA A 9 35.63 4.51 -62.40
C ALA A 9 35.56 5.77 -61.52
N CYS A 10 35.05 6.92 -62.00
CA CYS A 10 35.15 8.19 -61.28
C CYS A 10 33.87 8.63 -60.54
N ARG A 11 32.76 7.87 -60.64
CA ARG A 11 31.46 8.26 -60.05
C ARG A 11 31.24 7.79 -58.61
N GLN A 12 31.94 6.74 -58.16
CA GLN A 12 31.58 6.06 -56.90
C GLN A 12 32.11 6.73 -55.61
N ARG A 13 33.10 7.64 -55.68
CA ARG A 13 33.77 8.17 -54.47
C ARG A 13 33.14 9.43 -53.87
N ARG A 14 32.16 10.07 -54.52
CA ARG A 14 31.57 11.35 -54.04
C ARG A 14 30.30 11.19 -53.20
N ASP A 15 29.60 10.06 -53.28
CA ASP A 15 28.29 9.87 -52.64
C ASP A 15 28.32 9.51 -51.15
N THR A 16 29.45 9.04 -50.62
CA THR A 16 29.51 8.53 -49.22
C THR A 16 29.69 9.61 -48.16
N ARG A 17 30.03 10.86 -48.51
CA ARG A 17 30.26 11.94 -47.52
C ARG A 17 29.03 12.82 -47.22
N ILE A 18 27.96 12.77 -48.03
CA ILE A 18 26.79 13.65 -47.86
C ILE A 18 25.72 13.02 -46.92
N ARG A 19 25.71 11.69 -46.77
CA ARG A 19 24.72 11.00 -45.91
C ARG A 19 25.04 11.02 -44.40
N GLN A 20 26.19 11.55 -43.98
CA GLN A 20 26.63 11.52 -42.59
C GLN A 20 26.30 12.80 -41.78
N ARG A 21 25.52 13.74 -42.34
CA ARG A 21 25.06 14.95 -41.63
C ARG A 21 23.53 15.03 -41.53
N ALA A 22 22.88 14.00 -41.01
CA ALA A 22 21.50 14.14 -40.53
C ALA A 22 21.04 13.02 -39.56
N LEU A 23 21.90 12.08 -39.15
CA LEU A 23 21.55 11.09 -38.14
C LEU A 23 21.89 11.59 -36.72
N ARG A 24 21.26 12.70 -36.30
CA ARG A 24 21.06 13.04 -34.89
C ARG A 24 19.75 13.83 -34.74
N ALA A 25 18.65 13.24 -35.21
CA ALA A 25 17.36 13.57 -34.62
C ALA A 25 17.38 12.96 -33.20
N VAL A 26 17.77 13.77 -32.22
CA VAL A 26 17.71 13.42 -30.81
C VAL A 26 16.23 13.24 -30.46
N LEU A 27 15.74 12.01 -30.57
CA LEU A 27 14.48 11.57 -29.99
C LEU A 27 14.68 11.48 -28.47
N THR A 28 14.72 12.62 -27.78
CA THR A 28 14.42 12.65 -26.35
C THR A 28 12.91 12.50 -26.20
N LEU A 29 12.43 11.25 -26.20
CA LEU A 29 11.15 10.95 -25.56
C LEU A 29 11.33 11.28 -24.07
N ALA A 30 10.81 12.43 -23.64
CA ALA A 30 10.56 12.69 -22.24
C ALA A 30 9.49 11.69 -21.78
N ALA A 31 9.91 10.53 -21.28
CA ALA A 31 9.04 9.62 -20.56
C ALA A 31 8.71 10.25 -19.20
N ILE A 32 7.79 11.22 -19.19
CA ILE A 32 7.11 11.64 -17.97
C ILE A 32 6.14 10.51 -17.65
N ALA A 33 6.65 9.44 -17.03
CA ALA A 33 5.82 8.50 -16.29
C ALA A 33 5.31 9.24 -15.05
N ALA A 34 4.26 10.04 -15.24
CA ALA A 34 3.50 10.62 -14.14
C ALA A 34 3.03 9.47 -13.26
N GLY A 35 3.50 9.46 -12.02
CA GLY A 35 3.20 8.46 -11.01
C GLY A 35 1.70 8.39 -10.74
N LEU A 36 1.00 7.52 -11.47
CA LEU A 36 -0.26 6.96 -11.00
C LEU A 36 0.10 6.09 -9.79
N GLY A 37 0.01 6.69 -8.60
CA GLY A 37 0.30 6.03 -7.33
C GLY A 37 -0.65 4.88 -7.09
N LEU A 38 -0.31 3.71 -7.63
CA LEU A 38 -1.02 2.46 -7.40
C LEU A 38 -1.26 2.31 -5.89
N PRO A 39 -2.48 1.92 -5.47
CA PRO A 39 -2.74 1.60 -4.09
C PRO A 39 -1.77 0.50 -3.65
N HIS A 40 -0.75 0.87 -2.88
CA HIS A 40 0.25 -0.08 -2.42
C HIS A 40 -0.32 -0.81 -1.20
N THR A 41 -1.05 -1.88 -1.49
CA THR A 41 -1.32 -2.92 -0.52
C THR A 41 0.02 -3.52 -0.12
N GLY A 42 0.40 -3.37 1.14
CA GLY A 42 1.68 -3.82 1.68
C GLY A 42 1.78 -5.33 1.77
N ALA A 43 2.97 -5.83 2.11
CA ALA A 43 3.15 -7.22 2.53
C ALA A 43 2.41 -7.50 3.85
N ALA A 44 2.26 -8.78 4.18
CA ALA A 44 1.76 -9.18 5.49
C ALA A 44 2.66 -8.65 6.61
N GLU A 45 2.07 -8.01 7.62
CA GLU A 45 2.77 -7.47 8.78
C GLU A 45 1.99 -7.75 10.08
N ILE A 46 2.67 -7.70 11.22
CA ILE A 46 2.02 -7.84 12.54
C ILE A 46 1.82 -6.45 13.13
N ARG A 47 0.58 -6.17 13.53
CA ARG A 47 0.20 -4.93 14.21
C ARG A 47 -0.43 -5.28 15.55
N CYS A 48 0.00 -4.61 16.62
CA CYS A 48 -0.46 -4.89 17.98
C CYS A 48 -0.87 -3.60 18.65
N GLY A 49 -2.04 -3.60 19.28
CA GLY A 49 -2.59 -2.42 19.93
C GLY A 49 -4.03 -2.62 20.36
N TRP A 50 -4.73 -1.50 20.54
CA TRP A 50 -6.14 -1.47 20.92
C TRP A 50 -6.99 -1.88 19.72
N LEU A 51 -7.70 -3.00 19.84
CA LEU A 51 -8.71 -3.41 18.87
C LEU A 51 -10.06 -2.90 19.37
N GLU A 52 -10.67 -2.03 18.58
CA GLU A 52 -11.81 -1.22 18.99
C GLU A 52 -13.00 -1.50 18.08
N ASN A 53 -14.16 -1.68 18.69
CA ASN A 53 -15.48 -1.72 18.07
C ASN A 53 -16.44 -0.90 18.93
N PRO A 54 -16.47 0.43 18.78
CA PRO A 54 -17.31 1.28 19.64
C PRO A 54 -18.78 1.35 19.20
N THR A 55 -19.09 0.93 17.98
CA THR A 55 -20.44 0.93 17.41
C THR A 55 -20.58 -0.15 16.34
N PRO A 56 -21.81 -0.62 16.03
CA PRO A 56 -22.01 -1.69 15.07
C PRO A 56 -21.31 -1.43 13.72
N GLY A 57 -20.61 -2.42 13.19
CA GLY A 57 -19.93 -2.34 11.88
C GLY A 57 -18.70 -1.42 11.83
N ASN A 58 -18.30 -0.79 12.93
CA ASN A 58 -17.10 0.05 12.98
C ASN A 58 -15.98 -0.67 13.72
N TRP A 59 -14.82 -0.81 13.06
CA TRP A 59 -13.67 -1.52 13.61
C TRP A 59 -12.37 -0.83 13.23
N TRP A 60 -11.48 -0.65 14.20
CA TRP A 60 -10.09 -0.24 13.97
C TRP A 60 -9.12 -0.87 14.95
N LEU A 61 -7.85 -0.90 14.55
CA LEU A 61 -6.73 -1.26 15.42
C LEU A 61 -5.86 -0.02 15.60
N THR A 62 -5.75 0.49 16.82
CA THR A 62 -4.85 1.60 17.16
C THR A 62 -3.55 1.06 17.73
N ASP A 63 -2.44 1.25 17.00
CA ASP A 63 -1.09 0.90 17.45
C ASP A 63 -0.17 2.12 17.50
N ARG A 64 1.11 1.91 17.80
CA ARG A 64 2.12 2.99 17.91
C ARG A 64 2.30 3.83 16.65
N HIS A 65 1.82 3.37 15.50
CA HIS A 65 1.91 4.08 14.22
C HIS A 65 0.58 4.74 13.83
N GLY A 66 -0.44 4.67 14.67
CA GLY A 66 -1.75 5.29 14.47
C GLY A 66 -2.90 4.28 14.41
N SER A 67 -4.07 4.80 14.07
CA SER A 67 -5.30 4.01 13.93
C SER A 67 -5.43 3.45 12.51
N TRP A 68 -5.76 2.17 12.42
CA TRP A 68 -5.92 1.42 11.17
C TRP A 68 -7.36 0.96 11.05
N THR A 69 -8.10 1.49 10.07
CA THR A 69 -9.49 1.10 9.86
C THR A 69 -9.60 -0.30 9.27
N LEU A 70 -10.39 -1.17 9.89
CA LEU A 70 -10.78 -2.48 9.35
C LEU A 70 -12.15 -2.40 8.67
N SER A 71 -13.12 -1.73 9.30
CA SER A 71 -14.48 -1.60 8.78
C SER A 71 -15.13 -0.31 9.25
N VAL A 72 -16.05 0.21 8.44
CA VAL A 72 -16.95 1.31 8.79
C VAL A 72 -18.37 0.94 8.41
N MET A 73 -19.34 1.35 9.21
CA MET A 73 -20.75 1.05 8.96
C MET A 73 -21.17 1.55 7.57
N GLY A 74 -21.75 0.65 6.77
CA GLY A 74 -22.19 0.96 5.40
C GLY A 74 -21.06 1.08 4.36
N GLY A 75 -19.82 0.78 4.73
CA GLY A 75 -18.66 0.80 3.83
C GLY A 75 -17.99 -0.56 3.66
N PRO A 76 -16.84 -0.59 2.97
CA PRO A 76 -16.05 -1.81 2.80
C PRO A 76 -15.43 -2.26 4.12
N GLU A 77 -15.51 -3.57 4.37
CA GLU A 77 -14.79 -4.25 5.46
C GLU A 77 -13.52 -4.94 4.95
N ALA A 78 -12.58 -5.19 5.85
CA ALA A 78 -11.41 -6.00 5.57
C ALA A 78 -11.83 -7.45 5.26
N GLU A 79 -11.11 -8.15 4.39
CA GLU A 79 -11.27 -9.59 4.26
C GLU A 79 -10.88 -10.28 5.59
N GLY A 80 -11.63 -11.29 6.02
CA GLY A 80 -11.25 -12.09 7.19
C GLY A 80 -11.65 -11.52 8.56
N MET A 81 -12.67 -10.65 8.62
CA MET A 81 -13.20 -10.11 9.88
C MET A 81 -13.66 -11.21 10.86
N ASP A 82 -14.09 -12.36 10.34
CA ASP A 82 -14.43 -13.57 11.10
C ASP A 82 -13.25 -14.14 11.92
N ARG A 83 -12.02 -13.70 11.62
CA ARG A 83 -10.81 -14.10 12.35
C ARG A 83 -10.47 -13.17 13.51
N LEU A 84 -11.20 -12.07 13.71
CA LEU A 84 -11.00 -11.23 14.87
C LEU A 84 -11.24 -12.04 16.16
N PRO A 85 -10.48 -11.75 17.23
CA PRO A 85 -10.58 -12.54 18.43
C PRO A 85 -11.91 -12.26 19.13
N ASP A 86 -12.56 -13.31 19.63
CA ASP A 86 -13.58 -13.18 20.66
C ASP A 86 -12.87 -12.87 21.98
N ILE A 87 -12.92 -11.61 22.41
CA ILE A 87 -12.14 -11.13 23.55
C ILE A 87 -12.89 -11.50 24.83
N ALA A 88 -12.23 -12.24 25.72
CA ALA A 88 -12.79 -12.59 27.02
C ALA A 88 -13.33 -11.37 27.77
N ASP A 89 -14.49 -11.53 28.44
CA ASP A 89 -15.23 -10.44 29.11
C ASP A 89 -14.37 -9.63 30.10
N ASP A 90 -13.47 -10.27 30.85
CA ASP A 90 -12.57 -9.63 31.81
C ASP A 90 -11.41 -8.86 31.14
N GLN A 91 -11.22 -9.07 29.84
CA GLN A 91 -10.23 -8.42 28.99
C GLN A 91 -10.86 -7.51 27.92
N TYR A 92 -12.15 -7.23 28.03
CA TYR A 92 -12.88 -6.33 27.16
C TYR A 92 -13.51 -5.19 27.97
N VAL A 93 -13.33 -3.96 27.52
CA VAL A 93 -13.92 -2.79 28.16
C VAL A 93 -15.12 -2.36 27.32
N GLN A 94 -16.32 -2.60 27.85
CA GLN A 94 -17.56 -2.12 27.27
C GLN A 94 -17.71 -0.61 27.52
N THR A 95 -17.95 0.15 26.45
CA THR A 95 -18.16 1.61 26.49
C THR A 95 -19.49 2.01 25.86
N ASN A 96 -20.14 1.13 25.10
CA ASN A 96 -21.42 1.42 24.46
C ASN A 96 -22.25 0.13 24.29
N GLY A 97 -23.01 -0.24 25.31
CA GLY A 97 -23.64 -1.57 25.35
C GLY A 97 -22.58 -2.67 25.23
N HIS A 98 -22.75 -3.62 24.32
CA HIS A 98 -21.76 -4.68 24.07
C HIS A 98 -20.54 -4.23 23.23
N HIS A 99 -20.52 -2.96 22.80
CA HIS A 99 -19.41 -2.36 22.06
C HIS A 99 -18.37 -1.78 23.00
N GLY A 100 -17.13 -1.72 22.54
CA GLY A 100 -15.99 -1.43 23.38
C GLY A 100 -14.64 -1.69 22.71
N TYR A 101 -13.66 -2.07 23.51
CA TYR A 101 -12.31 -2.35 23.05
C TYR A 101 -11.60 -3.40 23.90
N GLY A 102 -10.59 -4.02 23.30
CA GLY A 102 -9.60 -4.81 24.03
C GLY A 102 -8.23 -4.72 23.39
N CYS A 103 -7.30 -5.57 23.83
CA CYS A 103 -5.93 -5.56 23.33
C CYS A 103 -5.69 -6.78 22.43
N ALA A 104 -5.07 -6.58 21.26
CA ALA A 104 -4.82 -7.68 20.33
C ALA A 104 -3.57 -7.46 19.46
N CYS A 105 -3.06 -8.56 18.88
CA CYS A 105 -2.16 -8.55 17.74
C CYS A 105 -2.83 -9.18 16.53
N LEU A 106 -2.78 -8.50 15.39
CA LEU A 106 -3.29 -8.98 14.12
C LEU A 106 -2.12 -9.17 13.14
N THR A 107 -2.08 -10.30 12.44
CA THR A 107 -1.31 -10.46 11.20
C THR A 107 -2.19 -10.01 10.05
N VAL A 108 -1.80 -8.95 9.36
CA VAL A 108 -2.66 -8.23 8.41
C VAL A 108 -1.94 -7.86 7.13
N VAL A 109 -2.73 -7.58 6.11
CA VAL A 109 -2.29 -6.84 4.93
C VAL A 109 -2.91 -5.44 5.04
N SER A 110 -2.10 -4.39 4.90
CA SER A 110 -2.52 -3.01 5.11
C SER A 110 -2.25 -2.13 3.88
N HIS A 111 -3.11 -1.15 3.66
CA HIS A 111 -2.90 -0.06 2.72
C HIS A 111 -2.39 1.17 3.49
N LYS A 112 -1.08 1.38 3.50
CA LYS A 112 -0.42 2.37 4.37
C LYS A 112 -0.89 3.81 4.14
N ARG A 113 -1.04 4.23 2.87
CA ARG A 113 -1.46 5.61 2.53
C ARG A 113 -2.86 5.98 3.05
N THR A 114 -3.75 4.99 3.17
CA THR A 114 -5.14 5.21 3.63
C THR A 114 -5.34 4.75 5.07
N GLN A 115 -4.29 4.23 5.72
CA GLN A 115 -4.34 3.60 7.04
C GLN A 115 -5.49 2.59 7.18
N ARG A 116 -5.63 1.72 6.17
CA ARG A 116 -6.64 0.66 6.18
C ARG A 116 -6.01 -0.70 6.29
N ILE A 117 -6.54 -1.57 7.13
CA ILE A 117 -6.31 -3.00 7.05
C ILE A 117 -7.28 -3.54 6.00
N VAL A 118 -6.77 -4.20 4.97
CA VAL A 118 -7.59 -4.75 3.88
C VAL A 118 -7.82 -6.25 4.01
N LYS A 119 -6.98 -6.93 4.81
CA LYS A 119 -7.13 -8.37 5.09
C LYS A 119 -6.57 -8.73 6.45
N VAL A 120 -7.33 -9.49 7.24
CA VAL A 120 -6.92 -10.12 8.48
C VAL A 120 -6.58 -11.59 8.19
N LEU A 121 -5.31 -11.94 8.41
CA LEU A 121 -4.80 -13.29 8.18
C LEU A 121 -4.85 -14.12 9.46
N LYS A 122 -4.60 -13.50 10.61
CA LYS A 122 -4.60 -14.13 11.93
C LYS A 122 -4.85 -13.06 13.00
N ALA A 123 -5.52 -13.43 14.07
CA ALA A 123 -5.62 -12.61 15.27
C ALA A 123 -5.18 -13.37 16.52
N ARG A 124 -4.79 -12.62 17.53
CA ARG A 124 -4.50 -13.11 18.87
C ARG A 124 -4.89 -12.04 19.88
N GLN A 125 -5.78 -12.39 20.80
CA GLN A 125 -6.07 -11.57 21.97
C GLN A 125 -4.80 -11.42 22.84
N LEU A 126 -4.68 -10.26 23.46
CA LEU A 126 -3.73 -9.95 24.52
C LEU A 126 -4.50 -9.54 25.78
N PRO A 127 -3.90 -9.67 26.98
CA PRO A 127 -4.48 -9.05 28.17
C PRO A 127 -4.50 -7.53 28.02
N LEU A 128 -5.52 -6.85 28.55
CA LEU A 128 -5.60 -5.38 28.56
C LEU A 128 -4.33 -4.73 29.10
N SER A 129 -3.74 -5.36 30.11
CA SER A 129 -2.49 -4.90 30.73
C SER A 129 -1.31 -4.80 29.76
N ALA A 130 -1.30 -5.56 28.65
CA ALA A 130 -0.26 -5.44 27.64
C ALA A 130 -0.33 -4.09 26.92
N CYS A 131 -1.51 -3.66 26.49
CA CYS A 131 -1.68 -2.36 25.86
C CYS A 131 -1.54 -1.20 26.86
N ARG A 132 -2.04 -1.36 28.09
CA ARG A 132 -1.88 -0.34 29.16
C ARG A 132 -0.42 -0.07 29.55
N ARG A 133 0.46 -1.06 29.40
CA ARG A 133 1.90 -0.92 29.70
C ARG A 133 2.70 -0.32 28.54
N ASP A 134 2.14 -0.26 27.33
CA ASP A 134 2.84 0.39 26.22
C ASP A 134 2.54 1.89 26.24
N GLU A 135 3.51 2.67 26.71
CA GLU A 135 3.43 4.14 26.83
C GLU A 135 3.21 4.85 25.47
N ARG A 136 3.37 4.14 24.35
CA ARG A 136 3.08 4.67 23.01
C ARG A 136 1.60 4.55 22.63
N LEU A 137 0.80 3.89 23.45
CA LEU A 137 -0.63 3.69 23.22
C LEU A 137 -1.42 4.50 24.24
N ASN A 138 -2.45 5.19 23.76
CA ASN A 138 -3.45 5.81 24.61
C ASN A 138 -4.63 4.84 24.74
N GLU A 139 -5.05 4.53 25.96
CA GLU A 139 -6.25 3.72 26.19
C GLU A 139 -7.49 4.46 25.67
N PRO A 140 -8.36 3.83 24.87
CA PRO A 140 -9.57 4.47 24.37
C PRO A 140 -10.48 4.94 25.51
N SER A 141 -11.09 6.11 25.35
CA SER A 141 -11.97 6.71 26.36
C SER A 141 -13.20 5.83 26.61
N ARG A 142 -13.59 5.75 27.89
CA ARG A 142 -14.92 5.30 28.29
C ARG A 142 -15.82 6.52 28.26
N GLU A 143 -16.61 6.67 27.20
CA GLU A 143 -17.69 7.67 27.16
C GLU A 143 -18.87 7.23 28.04
#